data_AF-A0A9X1L141-F1
#
_entry.id   AF-A0A9X1L141-F1
#
_cell.length_a   1.000
_cell.length_b   1.000
_cell.length_c   1.000
_cell.angle_alpha   90.00
_cell.angle_beta   90.00
_cell.angle_gamma   90.00
#
_symmetry.space_group_name_H-M   'P 1'
#
loop_
_entity.id
_entity.type
_entity.pdbx_description
1 polymer ?
#
loop_
_entity_poly.entity_id
_entity_poly.type
_entity_poly.pdbx_seq_one_letter_code
_entity_poly.pdbx_strand_id
1 'polypeptide(L)'
;MKLTKTHISFLLLLLTFQAFAQKVKIKKDKVLFDKVEVANCEDSDSGFVFSSLNNENTITAKFKMLKITEELTKKWVIVSDKDKERTSEIEMEYFSVTMSNKKAVAELLAKKYNLITTNGVENIDAFFEVERPNLTQEYNELIKGEVAIQKEIKGLNINVDYDLNRIFEGTIPYTSSSVDNREREKGTYPNMLGTYRVKVNPGINSDVYTIYDLDGNITAVATLGSFKKIEVTIPFRKEKFEYTTKESLGQNKSNYEVGEFIKEVVGQLYLNKVYLGHQINQEKQKNKIVEETIRKEQFEKDQAESINVFEQDGFVIDKEGNKTEGKITAYFESIAGSNIDDTQLKKLVKLQTTNSSGKTVYRSYKSSSEAKFCVAETNKCYRGIKSFVAYIYVEILDESSEISTYKSIDTNNFYISTPGNKKPLAIYNNKPKTIEKVKEYLKCEAINDEMSRFDFEDSKSVLDLTNTYKNSCK
;
A
#
# COMPACT_ATOMS: atom_id res chain seq x y z
N MET A 1 -10.16 -61.33 -17.01
CA MET A 1 -9.44 -60.05 -17.18
C MET A 1 -10.20 -58.99 -16.39
N LYS A 2 -9.74 -58.64 -15.18
CA LYS A 2 -10.43 -57.71 -14.28
C LYS A 2 -9.97 -56.29 -14.59
N LEU A 3 -10.81 -55.53 -15.28
CA LEU A 3 -10.64 -54.08 -15.41
C LEU A 3 -11.02 -53.44 -14.08
N THR A 4 -10.04 -52.81 -13.43
CA THR A 4 -10.18 -52.11 -12.16
C THR A 4 -10.88 -50.77 -12.35
N LYS A 5 -11.72 -50.41 -11.37
CA LYS A 5 -12.56 -49.19 -11.32
C LYS A 5 -11.81 -47.85 -11.41
N THR A 6 -10.48 -47.85 -11.44
CA THR A 6 -9.64 -46.64 -11.39
C THR A 6 -9.36 -46.01 -12.75
N HIS A 7 -9.75 -46.65 -13.87
CA HIS A 7 -9.58 -46.09 -15.22
C HIS A 7 -10.84 -45.46 -15.82
N ILE A 8 -11.99 -45.54 -15.14
CA ILE A 8 -13.24 -44.94 -15.61
C ILE A 8 -13.38 -43.47 -15.17
N SER A 9 -12.75 -43.05 -14.05
CA SER A 9 -12.78 -41.65 -13.61
C SER A 9 -11.84 -40.72 -14.39
N PHE A 10 -10.80 -41.23 -15.06
CA PHE A 10 -9.88 -40.37 -15.84
C PHE A 10 -10.38 -40.15 -17.28
N LEU A 11 -11.25 -41.02 -17.79
CA LEU A 11 -11.85 -40.88 -19.13
C LEU A 11 -13.05 -39.91 -19.13
N LEU A 12 -13.70 -39.67 -17.97
CA LEU A 12 -14.81 -38.72 -17.86
C LEU A 12 -14.36 -37.26 -17.67
N LEU A 13 -13.09 -37.01 -17.32
CA LEU A 13 -12.57 -35.64 -17.11
C LEU A 13 -11.98 -35.00 -18.38
N LEU A 14 -11.86 -35.76 -19.47
CA LEU A 14 -11.33 -35.30 -20.77
C LEU A 14 -12.41 -34.87 -21.77
N LEU A 15 -13.69 -35.00 -21.41
CA LEU A 15 -14.83 -34.72 -22.31
C LEU A 15 -15.39 -33.28 -22.21
N THR A 16 -14.88 -32.43 -21.31
CA THR A 16 -15.42 -31.07 -21.12
C THR A 16 -14.67 -29.97 -21.87
N PHE A 17 -13.71 -30.29 -22.74
CA PHE A 17 -12.90 -29.27 -23.44
C PHE A 17 -12.90 -29.34 -24.98
N GLN A 18 -13.80 -30.11 -25.61
CA GLN A 18 -13.88 -30.16 -27.09
C GLN A 18 -14.74 -29.05 -27.75
N ALA A 19 -15.25 -28.06 -27.02
CA ALA A 19 -16.20 -27.08 -27.57
C ALA A 19 -15.59 -25.86 -28.30
N PHE A 20 -14.27 -25.74 -28.48
CA PHE A 20 -13.65 -24.45 -28.88
C PHE A 20 -13.06 -24.36 -30.30
N ALA A 21 -13.65 -25.05 -31.29
CA ALA A 21 -13.25 -24.84 -32.69
C ALA A 21 -14.40 -24.73 -33.70
N GLN A 22 -15.65 -24.60 -33.26
CA GLN A 22 -16.78 -24.52 -34.20
C GLN A 22 -16.75 -23.19 -34.98
N LYS A 23 -16.73 -23.29 -36.31
CA LYS A 23 -16.67 -22.13 -37.19
C LYS A 23 -18.06 -21.52 -37.34
N VAL A 24 -18.28 -20.42 -36.65
CA VAL A 24 -19.51 -19.61 -36.78
C VAL A 24 -19.50 -18.86 -38.11
N LYS A 25 -20.61 -18.94 -38.85
CA LYS A 25 -20.86 -18.18 -40.08
C LYS A 25 -22.27 -17.60 -40.04
N ILE A 26 -22.47 -16.51 -40.78
CA ILE A 26 -23.81 -16.01 -41.11
C ILE A 26 -24.01 -16.17 -42.61
N LYS A 27 -25.12 -16.79 -43.02
CA LYS A 27 -25.49 -16.96 -44.43
C LYS A 27 -27.01 -16.94 -44.56
N LYS A 28 -27.55 -16.09 -45.45
CA LYS A 28 -29.00 -15.94 -45.69
C LYS A 28 -29.79 -15.77 -44.37
N ASP A 29 -29.36 -14.83 -43.53
CA ASP A 29 -29.99 -14.52 -42.24
C ASP A 29 -30.11 -15.71 -41.28
N LYS A 30 -29.18 -16.66 -41.39
CA LYS A 30 -29.02 -17.77 -40.46
C LYS A 30 -27.62 -17.83 -39.89
N VAL A 31 -27.51 -18.20 -38.63
CA VAL A 31 -26.26 -18.57 -37.96
C VAL A 31 -25.98 -20.05 -38.26
N LEU A 32 -24.76 -20.34 -38.71
CA LEU A 32 -24.31 -21.68 -39.02
C LEU A 32 -23.11 -22.04 -38.16
N PHE A 33 -23.14 -23.21 -37.52
CA PHE A 33 -21.97 -23.83 -36.89
C PHE A 33 -21.49 -24.96 -37.79
N ASP A 34 -20.25 -24.87 -38.28
CA ASP A 34 -19.64 -25.86 -39.17
C ASP A 34 -20.53 -26.25 -40.37
N LYS A 35 -21.23 -25.26 -40.92
CA LYS A 35 -22.19 -25.32 -42.05
C LYS A 35 -23.59 -25.88 -41.71
N VAL A 36 -23.86 -26.22 -40.46
CA VAL A 36 -25.21 -26.59 -40.00
C VAL A 36 -25.93 -25.34 -39.53
N GLU A 37 -27.15 -25.10 -40.01
CA GLU A 37 -27.99 -23.98 -39.55
C GLU A 37 -28.43 -24.25 -38.11
N VAL A 38 -28.24 -23.28 -37.22
CA VAL A 38 -28.56 -23.43 -35.79
C VAL A 38 -29.54 -22.37 -35.29
N ALA A 39 -29.52 -21.16 -35.83
CA ALA A 39 -30.40 -20.06 -35.40
C ALA A 39 -30.73 -19.12 -36.56
N ASN A 40 -31.86 -18.42 -36.48
CA ASN A 40 -32.20 -17.30 -37.35
C ASN A 40 -31.50 -16.02 -36.85
N CYS A 41 -31.16 -15.11 -37.76
CA CYS A 41 -30.48 -13.86 -37.45
C CYS A 41 -30.89 -12.74 -38.40
N GLU A 42 -31.77 -11.86 -37.94
CA GLU A 42 -32.37 -10.78 -38.73
C GLU A 42 -31.84 -9.41 -38.29
N ASP A 43 -31.85 -8.44 -39.21
CA ASP A 43 -31.57 -7.05 -38.88
C ASP A 43 -32.87 -6.35 -38.44
N SER A 44 -32.79 -5.49 -37.43
CA SER A 44 -33.88 -4.64 -36.96
C SER A 44 -33.37 -3.24 -36.62
N ASP A 45 -34.27 -2.27 -36.52
CA ASP A 45 -33.94 -0.91 -36.05
C ASP A 45 -33.33 -0.91 -34.63
N SER A 46 -33.65 -1.94 -33.84
CA SER A 46 -33.17 -2.12 -32.47
C SER A 46 -31.82 -2.86 -32.36
N GLY A 47 -31.31 -3.45 -33.45
CA GLY A 47 -30.11 -4.29 -33.44
C GLY A 47 -30.32 -5.61 -34.20
N PHE A 48 -29.53 -6.63 -33.86
CA PHE A 48 -29.62 -7.95 -34.47
C PHE A 48 -30.56 -8.84 -33.66
N VAL A 49 -31.56 -9.42 -34.30
CA VAL A 49 -32.52 -10.34 -33.65
C VAL A 49 -32.05 -11.77 -33.90
N PHE A 50 -31.87 -12.53 -32.83
CA PHE A 50 -31.52 -13.95 -32.88
C PHE A 50 -32.66 -14.77 -32.31
N SER A 51 -33.08 -15.81 -33.02
CA SER A 51 -34.08 -16.77 -32.55
C SER A 51 -33.70 -18.19 -32.96
N SER A 52 -34.26 -19.18 -32.27
CA SER A 52 -34.15 -20.58 -32.70
C SER A 52 -34.80 -20.77 -34.08
N LEU A 53 -34.48 -21.85 -34.80
CA LEU A 53 -35.00 -22.07 -36.16
C LEU A 53 -36.54 -22.15 -36.23
N ASN A 54 -37.18 -22.56 -35.12
CA ASN A 54 -38.64 -22.57 -34.94
C ASN A 54 -39.22 -21.21 -34.49
N ASN A 55 -38.40 -20.16 -34.41
CA ASN A 55 -38.70 -18.82 -33.91
C ASN A 55 -39.00 -18.72 -32.41
N GLU A 56 -38.73 -19.77 -31.64
CA GLU A 56 -38.75 -19.71 -30.17
C GLU A 56 -37.46 -19.11 -29.62
N ASN A 57 -37.49 -18.65 -28.37
CA ASN A 57 -36.36 -18.07 -27.63
C ASN A 57 -35.69 -16.92 -28.41
N THR A 58 -36.29 -15.74 -28.35
CA THR A 58 -35.81 -14.58 -29.13
C THR A 58 -35.05 -13.59 -28.25
N ILE A 59 -33.83 -13.26 -28.67
CA ILE A 59 -33.03 -12.17 -28.07
C ILE A 59 -32.71 -11.11 -29.12
N THR A 60 -32.61 -9.86 -28.68
CA THR A 60 -32.13 -8.75 -29.49
C THR A 60 -30.78 -8.30 -28.98
N ALA A 61 -29.79 -8.17 -29.86
CA ALA A 61 -28.45 -7.74 -29.54
C ALA A 61 -28.10 -6.44 -30.28
N LYS A 62 -27.95 -5.35 -29.51
CA LYS A 62 -27.62 -4.03 -30.04
C LYS A 62 -26.13 -3.74 -29.85
N PHE A 63 -25.38 -3.76 -30.95
CA PHE A 63 -23.98 -3.37 -30.93
C PHE A 63 -23.83 -1.86 -30.70
N LYS A 64 -22.95 -1.49 -29.78
CA LYS A 64 -22.60 -0.13 -29.42
C LYS A 64 -21.10 0.08 -29.52
N MET A 65 -20.73 1.28 -29.95
CA MET A 65 -19.35 1.73 -30.03
C MET A 65 -19.29 3.18 -29.55
N LEU A 66 -18.30 3.48 -28.74
CA LEU A 66 -18.04 4.82 -28.24
C LEU A 66 -16.56 5.13 -28.39
N LYS A 67 -16.24 6.11 -29.24
CA LYS A 67 -14.88 6.61 -29.40
C LYS A 67 -14.63 7.65 -28.30
N ILE A 68 -13.73 7.34 -27.37
CA ILE A 68 -13.37 8.22 -26.24
C ILE A 68 -12.21 9.14 -26.67
N THR A 69 -11.15 8.56 -27.24
CA THR A 69 -10.02 9.30 -27.82
C THR A 69 -9.72 8.77 -29.23
N GLU A 70 -8.70 9.30 -29.91
CA GLU A 70 -8.25 8.72 -31.19
C GLU A 70 -7.80 7.27 -31.05
N GLU A 71 -7.29 6.90 -29.87
CA GLU A 71 -6.69 5.60 -29.60
C GLU A 71 -7.58 4.69 -28.75
N LEU A 72 -8.53 5.27 -28.00
CA LEU A 72 -9.44 4.54 -27.14
C LEU A 72 -10.86 4.51 -27.72
N THR A 73 -11.28 3.32 -28.16
CA THR A 73 -12.66 3.05 -28.56
C THR A 73 -13.22 1.90 -27.74
N LYS A 74 -14.30 2.15 -27.01
CA LYS A 74 -15.05 1.12 -26.27
C LYS A 74 -16.15 0.54 -27.15
N LYS A 75 -16.38 -0.77 -27.04
CA LYS A 75 -17.37 -1.53 -27.82
C LYS A 75 -18.09 -2.51 -26.91
N TRP A 76 -19.40 -2.55 -26.97
CA TRP A 76 -20.22 -3.44 -26.14
C TRP A 76 -21.50 -3.83 -26.87
N VAL A 77 -22.22 -4.80 -26.32
CA VAL A 77 -23.51 -5.26 -26.84
C VAL A 77 -24.53 -5.19 -25.73
N ILE A 78 -25.68 -4.58 -26.02
CA ILE A 78 -26.86 -4.61 -25.15
C ILE A 78 -27.72 -5.78 -25.62
N VAL A 79 -27.83 -6.81 -24.79
CA VAL A 79 -28.66 -8.00 -25.04
C VAL A 79 -29.98 -7.80 -24.32
N SER A 80 -31.09 -7.92 -25.06
CA SER A 80 -32.45 -7.77 -24.56
C SER A 80 -33.21 -9.08 -24.77
N ASP A 81 -33.91 -9.52 -23.74
CA ASP A 81 -34.88 -10.60 -23.83
C ASP A 81 -36.21 -10.02 -24.31
N LYS A 82 -36.70 -10.51 -25.46
CA LYS A 82 -37.94 -10.00 -26.05
C LYS A 82 -39.17 -10.36 -25.21
N ASP A 83 -39.12 -11.45 -24.46
CA ASP A 83 -40.27 -12.02 -23.78
C ASP A 83 -40.42 -11.54 -22.33
N LYS A 84 -39.31 -11.09 -21.71
CA LYS A 84 -39.25 -10.74 -20.27
C LYS A 84 -38.80 -9.31 -19.96
N GLU A 85 -38.76 -8.42 -20.96
CA GLU A 85 -38.38 -6.99 -20.83
C GLU A 85 -37.11 -6.73 -20.00
N ARG A 86 -36.11 -7.61 -20.10
CA ARG A 86 -34.84 -7.50 -19.35
C ARG A 86 -33.67 -7.27 -20.30
N THR A 87 -32.71 -6.47 -19.85
CA THR A 87 -31.51 -6.10 -20.62
C THR A 87 -30.23 -6.30 -19.82
N SER A 88 -29.16 -6.71 -20.49
CA SER A 88 -27.84 -6.86 -19.91
C SER A 88 -26.79 -6.42 -20.90
N GLU A 89 -25.72 -5.80 -20.41
CA GLU A 89 -24.65 -5.28 -21.23
C GLU A 89 -23.40 -6.14 -21.10
N ILE A 90 -22.77 -6.44 -22.24
CA ILE A 90 -21.59 -7.29 -22.31
C ILE A 90 -20.50 -6.63 -23.15
N GLU A 91 -19.25 -6.72 -22.71
CA GLU A 91 -18.12 -6.18 -23.46
C GLU A 91 -17.91 -6.95 -24.77
N MET A 92 -17.57 -6.21 -25.83
CA MET A 92 -17.24 -6.78 -27.14
C MET A 92 -15.76 -7.17 -27.18
N GLU A 93 -15.42 -8.27 -26.54
CA GLU A 93 -14.02 -8.73 -26.39
C GLU A 93 -13.49 -9.51 -27.61
N TYR A 94 -14.38 -9.99 -28.48
CA TYR A 94 -13.99 -10.74 -29.67
C TYR A 94 -13.66 -9.80 -30.84
N PHE A 95 -12.37 -9.64 -31.12
CA PHE A 95 -11.89 -9.12 -32.39
C PHE A 95 -11.92 -10.24 -33.44
N SER A 96 -13.11 -10.61 -33.89
CA SER A 96 -13.21 -11.40 -35.11
C SER A 96 -12.65 -10.54 -36.25
N VAL A 97 -11.71 -11.06 -37.06
CA VAL A 97 -11.14 -10.44 -38.28
C VAL A 97 -12.22 -10.17 -39.35
N THR A 98 -13.50 -10.29 -38.99
CA THR A 98 -14.66 -10.11 -39.85
C THR A 98 -15.10 -8.65 -39.86
N MET A 99 -15.25 -8.09 -41.05
CA MET A 99 -15.78 -6.73 -41.30
C MET A 99 -17.29 -6.58 -40.98
N SER A 100 -17.93 -7.56 -40.32
CA SER A 100 -19.38 -7.58 -40.04
C SER A 100 -19.66 -7.64 -38.54
N ASN A 101 -20.26 -6.58 -38.00
CA ASN A 101 -20.68 -6.52 -36.60
C ASN A 101 -21.71 -7.62 -36.26
N LYS A 102 -22.65 -7.92 -37.17
CA LYS A 102 -23.66 -8.99 -37.03
C LYS A 102 -22.99 -10.34 -36.76
N LYS A 103 -21.97 -10.68 -37.55
CA LYS A 103 -21.20 -11.91 -37.38
C LYS A 103 -20.39 -11.92 -36.10
N ALA A 104 -19.73 -10.81 -35.76
CA ALA A 104 -18.92 -10.72 -34.56
C ALA A 104 -19.78 -10.87 -33.29
N VAL A 105 -20.97 -10.26 -33.25
CA VAL A 105 -21.94 -10.41 -32.16
C VAL A 105 -22.42 -11.86 -32.06
N ALA A 106 -22.79 -12.51 -33.17
CA ALA A 106 -23.18 -13.92 -33.15
C ALA A 106 -22.08 -14.84 -32.60
N GLU A 107 -20.81 -14.58 -32.97
CA GLU A 107 -19.66 -15.31 -32.43
C GLU A 107 -19.48 -15.11 -30.92
N LEU A 108 -19.64 -13.88 -30.43
CA LEU A 108 -19.54 -13.56 -29.01
C LEU A 108 -20.65 -14.29 -28.21
N LEU A 109 -21.90 -14.18 -28.67
CA LEU A 109 -23.06 -14.80 -28.03
C LEU A 109 -22.95 -16.33 -28.01
N ALA A 110 -22.45 -16.93 -29.09
CA ALA A 110 -22.22 -18.37 -29.19
C ALA A 110 -21.08 -18.86 -28.29
N LYS A 111 -19.88 -18.30 -28.47
CA LYS A 111 -18.64 -18.88 -27.91
C LYS A 111 -18.42 -18.52 -26.45
N LYS A 112 -18.77 -17.29 -26.05
CA LYS A 112 -18.48 -16.79 -24.70
C LYS A 112 -19.69 -16.93 -23.78
N TYR A 113 -20.87 -16.58 -24.28
CA TYR A 113 -22.08 -16.51 -23.45
C TYR A 113 -23.00 -17.73 -23.62
N ASN A 114 -22.68 -18.65 -24.54
CA ASN A 114 -23.45 -19.87 -24.78
C ASN A 114 -24.95 -19.62 -25.02
N LEU A 115 -25.29 -18.47 -25.58
CA LEU A 115 -26.66 -18.06 -25.90
C LEU A 115 -27.13 -18.60 -27.25
N ILE A 116 -26.20 -18.91 -28.15
CA ILE A 116 -26.47 -19.60 -29.42
C ILE A 116 -25.71 -20.92 -29.38
N THR A 117 -26.45 -22.02 -29.33
CA THR A 117 -25.93 -23.39 -29.25
C THR A 117 -26.20 -24.13 -30.55
N THR A 118 -25.83 -25.41 -30.60
CA THR A 118 -26.19 -26.30 -31.71
C THR A 118 -27.71 -26.57 -31.79
N ASN A 119 -28.47 -26.30 -30.73
CA ASN A 119 -29.92 -26.51 -30.66
C ASN A 119 -30.74 -25.25 -30.94
N GLY A 120 -30.11 -24.07 -31.04
CA GLY A 120 -30.80 -22.80 -31.21
C GLY A 120 -30.36 -21.75 -30.21
N VAL A 121 -31.27 -20.83 -29.90
CA VAL A 121 -31.06 -19.83 -28.86
C VAL A 121 -31.54 -20.42 -27.53
N GLU A 122 -30.63 -20.53 -26.57
CA GLU A 122 -30.84 -21.20 -25.29
C GLU A 122 -30.14 -20.42 -24.16
N ASN A 123 -30.30 -20.90 -22.91
CA ASN A 123 -29.62 -20.35 -21.73
C ASN A 123 -29.91 -18.87 -21.44
N ILE A 124 -31.01 -18.33 -21.96
CA ILE A 124 -31.41 -16.92 -21.78
C ILE A 124 -31.57 -16.60 -20.29
N ASP A 125 -32.30 -17.42 -19.53
CA ASP A 125 -32.49 -17.21 -18.09
C ASP A 125 -31.17 -17.17 -17.32
N ALA A 126 -30.33 -18.19 -17.49
CA ALA A 126 -29.01 -18.25 -16.85
C ALA A 126 -28.11 -17.07 -17.25
N PHE A 127 -28.22 -16.57 -18.48
CA PHE A 127 -27.47 -15.39 -18.90
C PHE A 127 -27.89 -14.15 -18.12
N PHE A 128 -29.18 -13.91 -17.90
CA PHE A 128 -29.69 -12.74 -17.19
C PHE A 128 -29.67 -12.84 -15.66
N GLU A 129 -29.48 -14.04 -15.09
CA GLU A 129 -29.26 -14.22 -13.64
C GLU A 129 -27.93 -13.64 -13.15
N VAL A 130 -26.96 -13.47 -14.07
CA VAL A 130 -25.67 -12.87 -13.74
C VAL A 130 -25.78 -11.34 -13.75
N GLU A 131 -25.55 -10.73 -12.59
CA GLU A 131 -25.43 -9.28 -12.47
C GLU A 131 -24.19 -8.78 -13.25
N ARG A 132 -24.38 -7.74 -14.07
CA ARG A 132 -23.34 -7.16 -14.93
C ARG A 132 -23.31 -5.64 -14.79
N PRO A 133 -22.13 -5.02 -14.98
CA PRO A 133 -22.01 -3.56 -14.93
C PRO A 133 -22.80 -2.89 -16.06
N ASN A 134 -23.23 -1.65 -15.81
CA ASN A 134 -23.83 -0.77 -16.82
C ASN A 134 -22.72 -0.08 -17.62
N LEU A 135 -22.26 -0.74 -18.68
CA LEU A 135 -21.16 -0.28 -19.54
C LEU A 135 -21.52 1.04 -20.25
N THR A 136 -22.78 1.24 -20.63
CA THR A 136 -23.27 2.48 -21.23
C THR A 136 -23.04 3.66 -20.28
N GLN A 137 -23.40 3.52 -19.01
CA GLN A 137 -23.18 4.57 -18.01
C GLN A 137 -21.68 4.79 -17.78
N GLU A 138 -20.93 3.72 -17.52
CA GLU A 138 -19.48 3.77 -17.25
C GLU A 138 -18.74 4.49 -18.39
N TYR A 139 -18.99 4.09 -19.64
CA TYR A 139 -18.29 4.67 -20.78
C TYR A 139 -18.72 6.12 -21.08
N ASN A 140 -19.97 6.49 -20.78
CA ASN A 140 -20.41 7.88 -20.86
C ASN A 140 -19.74 8.77 -19.80
N GLU A 141 -19.50 8.25 -18.59
CA GLU A 141 -18.75 8.96 -17.55
C GLU A 141 -17.29 9.18 -17.96
N LEU A 142 -16.66 8.20 -18.61
CA LEU A 142 -15.32 8.35 -19.18
C LEU A 142 -15.27 9.49 -20.22
N ILE A 143 -16.23 9.56 -21.15
CA ILE A 143 -16.30 10.67 -22.11
C ILE A 143 -16.53 12.02 -21.44
N LYS A 144 -17.43 12.07 -20.45
CA LYS A 144 -17.67 13.33 -19.72
C LYS A 144 -16.40 13.82 -19.03
N GLY A 145 -15.63 12.93 -18.42
CA GLY A 145 -14.34 13.23 -17.83
C GLY A 145 -13.35 13.78 -18.86
N GLU A 146 -13.20 13.10 -19.99
CA GLU A 146 -12.33 13.54 -21.11
C GLU A 146 -12.73 14.92 -21.63
N VAL A 147 -14.02 15.15 -21.89
CA VAL A 147 -14.55 16.45 -22.35
C VAL A 147 -14.30 17.56 -21.33
N ALA A 148 -14.42 17.26 -20.04
CA ALA A 148 -14.13 18.23 -18.98
C ALA A 148 -12.65 18.63 -18.96
N ILE A 149 -11.73 17.66 -19.06
CA ILE A 149 -10.29 17.93 -19.13
C ILE A 149 -9.94 18.69 -20.40
N GLN A 150 -10.49 18.31 -21.56
CA GLN A 150 -10.28 19.05 -22.82
C GLN A 150 -10.77 20.50 -22.74
N LYS A 151 -11.87 20.75 -22.02
CA LYS A 151 -12.35 22.12 -21.76
C LYS A 151 -11.40 22.87 -20.84
N GLU A 152 -10.86 22.22 -19.82
CA GLU A 152 -9.84 22.78 -18.93
C GLU A 152 -8.56 23.15 -19.71
N ILE A 153 -8.02 22.23 -20.52
CA ILE A 153 -6.85 22.47 -21.38
C ILE A 153 -7.07 23.68 -22.29
N LYS A 154 -8.24 23.79 -22.92
CA LYS A 154 -8.60 24.96 -23.74
C LYS A 154 -8.68 26.24 -22.91
N GLY A 155 -9.22 26.16 -21.70
CA GLY A 155 -9.32 27.29 -20.77
C GLY A 155 -7.96 27.82 -20.31
N LEU A 156 -6.99 26.93 -20.11
CA LEU A 156 -5.61 27.29 -19.74
C LEU A 156 -4.90 28.12 -20.82
N ASN A 157 -5.31 27.99 -22.09
CA ASN A 157 -4.70 28.71 -23.22
C ASN A 157 -3.16 28.60 -23.17
N ILE A 158 -2.65 27.37 -23.20
CA ILE A 158 -1.22 27.08 -23.02
C ILE A 158 -0.41 27.78 -24.12
N ASN A 159 0.56 28.59 -23.70
CA ASN A 159 1.49 29.28 -24.59
C ASN A 159 2.94 28.93 -24.26
N VAL A 160 3.80 28.94 -25.27
CA VAL A 160 5.20 28.54 -25.15
C VAL A 160 6.09 29.68 -25.63
N ASP A 161 6.95 30.18 -24.75
CA ASP A 161 8.06 31.06 -25.11
C ASP A 161 9.24 30.18 -25.50
N TYR A 162 9.50 30.11 -26.81
CA TYR A 162 10.53 29.27 -27.37
C TYR A 162 11.95 29.82 -27.19
N ASP A 163 12.10 31.14 -26.97
CA ASP A 163 13.42 31.75 -26.76
C ASP A 163 13.95 31.41 -25.37
N LEU A 164 13.04 31.34 -24.40
CA LEU A 164 13.38 31.07 -22.99
C LEU A 164 13.07 29.62 -22.56
N ASN A 165 12.50 28.82 -23.46
CA ASN A 165 11.99 27.48 -23.21
C ASN A 165 11.02 27.39 -22.02
N ARG A 166 10.03 28.31 -21.97
CA ARG A 166 9.06 28.43 -20.87
C ARG A 166 7.65 28.14 -21.33
N ILE A 167 6.84 27.57 -20.42
CA ILE A 167 5.45 27.19 -20.66
C ILE A 167 4.57 28.07 -19.77
N PHE A 168 3.54 28.68 -20.33
CA PHE A 168 2.65 29.63 -19.67
C PHE A 168 1.18 29.24 -19.82
N GLU A 169 0.39 29.62 -18.82
CA GLU A 169 -1.05 29.75 -18.90
C GLU A 169 -1.40 31.14 -19.43
N GLY A 170 -2.36 31.22 -20.36
CA GLY A 170 -2.77 32.50 -20.94
C GLY A 170 -1.68 33.17 -21.77
N THR A 171 -1.60 34.50 -21.75
CA THR A 171 -0.69 35.27 -22.60
C THR A 171 0.76 35.23 -22.11
N ILE A 172 1.73 35.12 -23.03
CA ILE A 172 3.14 35.33 -22.73
C ILE A 172 3.33 36.81 -22.34
N PRO A 173 3.85 37.13 -21.14
CA PRO A 173 3.88 38.50 -20.63
C PRO A 173 4.81 39.46 -21.40
N TYR A 174 5.63 38.96 -22.35
CA TYR A 174 6.53 39.78 -23.16
C TYR A 174 6.60 39.28 -24.60
N THR A 175 6.18 40.12 -25.56
CA THR A 175 6.44 39.89 -26.99
C THR A 175 7.89 40.28 -27.32
N SER A 176 8.56 39.47 -28.14
CA SER A 176 10.00 39.35 -28.37
C SER A 176 10.73 40.54 -29.03
N SER A 177 10.39 41.80 -28.75
CA SER A 177 10.95 42.92 -29.52
C SER A 177 11.30 44.22 -28.78
N SER A 178 11.15 44.35 -27.46
CA SER A 178 11.37 45.66 -26.82
C SER A 178 11.96 45.72 -25.41
N VAL A 179 12.51 44.66 -24.81
CA VAL A 179 13.02 44.73 -23.42
C VAL A 179 14.42 44.11 -23.27
N ASP A 180 15.32 44.87 -22.61
CA ASP A 180 16.68 44.50 -22.20
C ASP A 180 16.68 43.12 -21.52
N ASN A 181 17.51 42.20 -22.03
CA ASN A 181 17.60 40.81 -21.59
C ASN A 181 17.84 40.66 -20.07
N ARG A 182 18.33 41.70 -19.40
CA ARG A 182 18.63 41.72 -17.95
C ARG A 182 17.40 41.74 -17.04
N GLU A 183 16.22 42.16 -17.52
CA GLU A 183 14.97 42.07 -16.76
C GLU A 183 14.23 40.72 -16.97
N ARG A 184 14.56 39.96 -18.02
CA ARG A 184 13.99 38.63 -18.35
C ARG A 184 14.45 37.49 -17.41
N GLU A 185 15.51 37.72 -16.63
CA GLU A 185 16.09 36.71 -15.73
C GLU A 185 15.65 36.87 -14.26
N LYS A 186 15.08 38.01 -13.86
CA LYS A 186 14.79 38.33 -12.46
C LYS A 186 13.30 38.29 -12.08
N GLY A 187 12.39 38.14 -13.05
CA GLY A 187 10.95 38.21 -12.81
C GLY A 187 10.34 36.90 -12.30
N THR A 188 9.51 36.98 -11.28
CA THR A 188 8.53 35.94 -10.95
C THR A 188 7.41 36.01 -11.98
N TYR A 189 7.16 34.92 -12.72
CA TYR A 189 6.14 34.88 -13.77
C TYR A 189 4.85 34.26 -13.21
N PRO A 190 3.79 35.06 -12.93
CA PRO A 190 2.62 34.57 -12.21
C PRO A 190 1.85 33.47 -12.94
N ASN A 191 1.98 33.38 -14.27
CA ASN A 191 1.30 32.39 -15.10
C ASN A 191 2.24 31.34 -15.70
N MET A 192 3.50 31.26 -15.25
CA MET A 192 4.38 30.19 -15.72
C MET A 192 3.90 28.87 -15.14
N LEU A 193 3.85 27.82 -15.97
CA LEU A 193 3.50 26.46 -15.57
C LEU A 193 4.74 25.58 -15.42
N GLY A 194 5.79 25.88 -16.19
CA GLY A 194 7.00 25.08 -16.20
C GLY A 194 7.98 25.50 -17.28
N THR A 195 8.97 24.63 -17.52
CA THR A 195 10.00 24.82 -18.56
C THR A 195 10.17 23.56 -19.37
N TYR A 196 10.87 23.65 -20.50
CA TYR A 196 11.26 22.46 -21.26
C TYR A 196 12.72 22.52 -21.69
N ARG A 197 13.28 21.37 -22.05
CA ARG A 197 14.58 21.25 -22.69
C ARG A 197 14.50 20.31 -23.87
N VAL A 198 15.22 20.65 -24.93
CA VAL A 198 15.32 19.83 -26.15
C VAL A 198 16.74 19.29 -26.23
N LYS A 199 16.87 17.97 -26.27
CA LYS A 199 18.12 17.30 -26.64
C LYS A 199 18.00 16.86 -28.09
N VAL A 200 18.71 17.55 -28.96
CA VAL A 200 18.80 17.20 -30.38
C VAL A 200 19.79 16.04 -30.54
N ASN A 201 19.39 14.97 -31.20
CA ASN A 201 20.27 13.82 -31.48
C ASN A 201 20.65 13.81 -32.97
N PRO A 202 21.75 14.46 -33.36
CA PRO A 202 22.15 14.50 -34.76
C PRO A 202 22.43 13.08 -35.30
N GLY A 203 21.70 12.69 -36.36
CA GLY A 203 21.87 11.40 -37.05
C GLY A 203 20.82 10.32 -36.71
N ILE A 204 20.00 10.52 -35.68
CA ILE A 204 18.85 9.66 -35.36
C ILE A 204 17.64 10.60 -35.24
N ASN A 205 16.55 10.36 -35.98
CA ASN A 205 15.32 11.17 -35.90
C ASN A 205 14.57 10.94 -34.58
N SER A 206 15.22 11.18 -33.43
CA SER A 206 14.70 10.91 -32.09
C SER A 206 15.14 12.03 -31.14
N ASP A 207 14.68 13.24 -31.42
CA ASP A 207 14.83 14.34 -30.48
C ASP A 207 14.05 14.03 -29.19
N VAL A 208 14.64 14.42 -28.06
CA VAL A 208 14.07 14.19 -26.74
C VAL A 208 13.70 15.52 -26.12
N TYR A 209 12.45 15.61 -25.66
CA TYR A 209 11.86 16.80 -25.06
C TYR A 209 11.56 16.50 -23.59
N THR A 210 12.26 17.17 -22.69
CA THR A 210 12.07 17.02 -21.26
C THR A 210 11.25 18.20 -20.74
N ILE A 211 10.11 17.91 -20.12
CA ILE A 211 9.23 18.91 -19.50
C ILE A 211 9.48 18.94 -18.01
N TYR A 212 9.63 20.14 -17.45
CA TYR A 212 9.84 20.39 -16.04
C TYR A 212 8.70 21.22 -15.45
N ASP A 213 8.36 20.95 -14.20
CA ASP A 213 7.42 21.76 -13.42
C ASP A 213 8.08 23.06 -12.89
N LEU A 214 7.37 23.86 -12.09
CA LEU A 214 7.89 25.10 -11.52
C LEU A 214 8.99 24.87 -10.47
N ASP A 215 9.02 23.68 -9.91
CA ASP A 215 9.97 23.26 -8.87
C ASP A 215 11.22 22.60 -9.46
N GLY A 216 11.31 22.51 -10.79
CA GLY A 216 12.42 21.88 -11.50
C GLY A 216 12.41 20.36 -11.50
N ASN A 217 11.31 19.72 -11.09
CA ASN A 217 11.13 18.28 -11.22
C ASN A 217 10.84 17.92 -12.69
N ILE A 218 11.29 16.74 -13.14
CA ILE A 218 10.94 16.23 -14.47
C ILE A 218 9.52 15.70 -14.42
N THR A 219 8.60 16.40 -15.09
CA THR A 219 7.21 16.00 -15.25
C THR A 219 7.06 14.93 -16.31
N ALA A 220 7.76 15.12 -17.44
CA ALA A 220 7.66 14.20 -18.57
C ALA A 220 8.91 14.20 -19.44
N VAL A 221 9.11 13.10 -20.16
CA VAL A 221 10.10 12.97 -21.23
C VAL A 221 9.39 12.44 -22.47
N ALA A 222 9.26 13.28 -23.50
CA ALA A 222 8.67 12.92 -24.79
C ALA A 222 9.76 12.62 -25.82
N THR A 223 9.68 11.46 -26.46
CA THR A 223 10.63 11.01 -27.48
C THR A 223 9.90 10.83 -28.80
N LEU A 224 10.41 11.46 -29.86
CA LEU A 224 9.89 11.29 -31.21
C LEU A 224 10.24 9.88 -31.73
N GLY A 225 9.22 9.08 -32.01
CA GLY A 225 9.31 7.78 -32.65
C GLY A 225 9.04 7.84 -34.15
N SER A 226 8.95 6.66 -34.77
CA SER A 226 8.61 6.56 -36.20
C SER A 226 7.14 6.89 -36.46
N PHE A 227 6.83 7.39 -37.67
CA PHE A 227 5.46 7.64 -38.13
C PHE A 227 4.63 8.57 -37.23
N LYS A 228 5.23 9.67 -36.74
CA LYS A 228 4.58 10.64 -35.83
C LYS A 228 4.14 10.07 -34.48
N LYS A 229 4.58 8.87 -34.11
CA LYS A 229 4.35 8.35 -32.76
C LYS A 229 5.27 9.04 -31.77
N ILE A 230 4.73 9.43 -30.63
CA ILE A 230 5.45 10.00 -29.50
C ILE A 230 5.32 9.03 -28.34
N GLU A 231 6.44 8.64 -27.75
CA GLU A 231 6.44 7.96 -26.44
C GLU A 231 6.69 9.01 -25.37
N VAL A 232 5.81 9.08 -24.37
CA VAL A 232 5.93 9.97 -23.22
C VAL A 232 6.13 9.14 -21.96
N THR A 233 7.25 9.36 -21.27
CA THR A 233 7.54 8.79 -19.95
C THR A 233 7.19 9.80 -18.87
N ILE A 234 6.55 9.36 -17.79
CA ILE A 234 6.21 10.14 -16.58
C ILE A 234 7.08 9.59 -15.43
N PRO A 235 8.28 10.15 -15.19
CA PRO A 235 9.27 9.49 -14.32
C PRO A 235 8.82 9.34 -12.86
N PHE A 236 8.13 10.35 -12.31
CA PHE A 236 7.70 10.34 -10.91
C PHE A 236 6.59 9.30 -10.63
N ARG A 237 5.84 8.89 -11.66
CA ARG A 237 4.86 7.79 -11.58
C ARG A 237 5.37 6.45 -12.07
N LYS A 238 6.52 6.42 -12.76
CA LYS A 238 7.05 5.25 -13.49
C LYS A 238 6.07 4.72 -14.53
N GLU A 239 5.34 5.63 -15.16
CA GLU A 239 4.33 5.35 -16.18
C GLU A 239 4.81 5.81 -17.56
N LYS A 240 4.20 5.27 -18.61
CA LYS A 240 4.38 5.73 -19.97
C LYS A 240 3.09 5.65 -20.77
N PHE A 241 2.96 6.52 -21.77
CA PHE A 241 1.90 6.46 -22.75
C PHE A 241 2.45 6.84 -24.14
N GLU A 242 1.71 6.48 -25.18
CA GLU A 242 2.02 6.89 -26.55
C GLU A 242 0.88 7.76 -27.09
N TYR A 243 1.20 8.61 -28.05
CA TYR A 243 0.19 9.26 -28.87
C TYR A 243 0.73 9.58 -30.27
N THR A 244 -0.16 9.81 -31.24
CA THR A 244 0.24 10.31 -32.57
C THR A 244 0.21 11.84 -32.61
N THR A 245 1.36 12.49 -32.84
CA THR A 245 1.43 13.95 -32.95
C THR A 245 0.81 14.46 -34.24
N LYS A 246 0.12 15.60 -34.16
CA LYS A 246 -0.35 16.32 -35.35
C LYS A 246 0.79 17.07 -36.03
N GLU A 247 1.77 17.51 -35.25
CA GLU A 247 2.91 18.28 -35.70
C GLU A 247 3.85 17.47 -36.62
N SER A 248 4.53 18.18 -37.51
CA SER A 248 5.54 17.62 -38.41
C SER A 248 6.93 18.01 -37.94
N LEU A 249 7.47 17.29 -36.96
CA LEU A 249 8.83 17.54 -36.45
C LEU A 249 9.89 16.94 -37.39
N GLY A 250 10.24 17.69 -38.44
CA GLY A 250 11.36 17.36 -39.33
C GLY A 250 12.73 17.77 -38.77
N GLN A 251 13.82 17.42 -39.49
CA GLN A 251 15.20 17.77 -39.10
C GLN A 251 15.48 19.28 -39.06
N ASN A 252 14.67 20.11 -39.75
CA ASN A 252 14.80 21.57 -39.82
C ASN A 252 13.55 22.27 -39.26
N LYS A 253 13.12 21.87 -38.06
CA LYS A 253 11.97 22.47 -37.38
C LYS A 253 12.27 23.90 -36.92
N SER A 254 11.31 24.79 -37.13
CA SER A 254 11.27 26.13 -36.59
C SER A 254 11.00 26.11 -35.09
N ASN A 255 11.37 27.20 -34.40
CA ASN A 255 11.02 27.40 -33.00
C ASN A 255 9.50 27.38 -32.75
N TYR A 256 8.72 27.81 -33.75
CA TYR A 256 7.26 27.75 -33.72
C TYR A 256 6.75 26.30 -33.69
N GLU A 257 7.24 25.44 -34.58
CA GLU A 257 6.86 24.01 -34.61
C GLU A 257 7.26 23.28 -33.32
N VAL A 258 8.39 23.64 -32.71
CA VAL A 258 8.76 23.16 -31.38
C VAL A 258 7.75 23.63 -30.34
N GLY A 259 7.36 24.91 -30.38
CA GLY A 259 6.38 25.48 -29.45
C GLY A 259 5.01 24.78 -29.53
N GLU A 260 4.48 24.58 -30.73
CA GLU A 260 3.21 23.86 -30.93
C GLU A 260 3.29 22.40 -30.48
N PHE A 261 4.42 21.73 -30.73
CA PHE A 261 4.63 20.38 -30.21
C PHE A 261 4.66 20.34 -28.68
N ILE A 262 5.34 21.29 -28.03
CA ILE A 262 5.35 21.38 -26.57
C ILE A 262 3.94 21.61 -26.02
N LYS A 263 3.12 22.47 -26.66
CA LYS A 263 1.71 22.64 -26.29
C LYS A 263 0.94 21.33 -26.39
N GLU A 264 1.17 20.55 -27.45
CA GLU A 264 0.53 19.25 -27.64
C GLU A 264 0.95 18.26 -26.54
N VAL A 265 2.25 18.14 -26.24
CA VAL A 265 2.76 17.29 -25.15
C VAL A 265 2.12 17.69 -23.82
N VAL A 266 2.10 18.97 -23.48
CA VAL A 266 1.49 19.46 -22.23
C VAL A 266 -0.01 19.15 -22.20
N GLY A 267 -0.73 19.33 -23.32
CA GLY A 267 -2.12 18.93 -23.44
C GLY A 267 -2.33 17.44 -23.13
N GLN A 268 -1.48 16.57 -23.71
CA GLN A 268 -1.53 15.13 -23.45
C GLN A 268 -1.21 14.77 -21.99
N LEU A 269 -0.31 15.50 -21.33
CA LEU A 269 -0.05 15.32 -19.89
C LEU A 269 -1.31 15.59 -19.07
N TYR A 270 -2.05 16.65 -19.36
CA TYR A 270 -3.28 16.99 -18.65
C TYR A 270 -4.37 15.93 -18.85
N LEU A 271 -4.49 15.36 -20.06
CA LEU A 271 -5.38 14.22 -20.32
C LEU A 271 -5.02 12.99 -19.51
N ASN A 272 -3.73 12.79 -19.26
CA ASN A 272 -3.20 11.73 -18.40
C ASN A 272 -3.14 12.13 -16.91
N LYS A 273 -3.84 13.21 -16.51
CA LYS A 273 -3.91 13.73 -15.12
C LYS A 273 -2.52 14.04 -14.55
N VAL A 274 -1.62 14.50 -15.41
CA VAL A 274 -0.29 15.02 -15.08
C VAL A 274 -0.31 16.52 -15.36
N TYR A 275 -0.33 17.28 -14.28
CA TYR A 275 -0.41 18.74 -14.26
C TYR A 275 0.99 19.32 -14.04
N LEU A 276 1.24 20.47 -14.65
CA LEU A 276 2.43 21.27 -14.40
C LEU A 276 2.24 22.08 -13.10
N GLY A 277 3.15 23.02 -12.80
CA GLY A 277 3.10 23.80 -11.56
C GLY A 277 3.83 23.12 -10.41
N HIS A 278 3.12 22.74 -9.34
CA HIS A 278 3.70 22.19 -8.10
C HIS A 278 3.20 20.78 -7.75
N GLN A 279 2.53 20.09 -8.69
CA GLN A 279 1.86 18.81 -8.41
C GLN A 279 2.80 17.78 -7.77
N ILE A 280 4.00 17.61 -8.34
CA ILE A 280 4.94 16.57 -7.88
C ILE A 280 5.33 16.81 -6.41
N ASN A 281 5.56 18.06 -6.02
CA ASN A 281 5.88 18.39 -4.63
C ASN A 281 4.67 18.25 -3.71
N GLN A 282 3.46 18.58 -4.16
CA GLN A 282 2.23 18.33 -3.39
C GLN A 282 2.02 16.82 -3.16
N GLU A 283 2.26 15.98 -4.16
CA GLU A 283 2.18 14.52 -4.02
C GLU A 283 3.26 13.99 -3.05
N LYS A 284 4.50 14.48 -3.14
CA LYS A 284 5.57 14.14 -2.17
C LYS A 284 5.19 14.51 -0.73
N GLN A 285 4.59 15.68 -0.52
CA GLN A 285 4.14 16.11 0.82
C GLN A 285 3.03 15.22 1.36
N LYS A 286 2.04 14.87 0.53
CA LYS A 286 0.97 13.93 0.91
C LYS A 286 1.54 12.57 1.30
N ASN A 287 2.47 12.04 0.52
CA ASN A 287 3.11 10.76 0.81
C ASN A 287 3.89 10.81 2.13
N LYS A 288 4.60 11.91 2.40
CA LYS A 288 5.30 12.10 3.67
C LYS A 288 4.34 12.07 4.87
N ILE A 289 3.17 12.71 4.77
CA ILE A 289 2.14 12.69 5.83
C ILE A 289 1.62 11.26 6.06
N VAL A 290 1.38 10.51 4.97
CA VAL A 290 0.95 9.10 5.07
C VAL A 290 2.02 8.25 5.74
N GLU A 291 3.28 8.40 5.35
CA GLU A 291 4.41 7.69 5.98
C GLU A 291 4.56 8.04 7.47
N GLU A 292 4.44 9.33 7.83
CA GLU A 292 4.44 9.78 9.22
C GLU A 292 3.28 9.20 10.03
N THR A 293 2.10 9.08 9.41
CA THR A 293 0.92 8.46 10.03
C THR A 293 1.12 6.98 10.29
N ILE A 294 1.59 6.23 9.29
CA ILE A 294 1.90 4.80 9.42
C ILE A 294 2.97 4.57 10.49
N ARG A 295 4.01 5.40 10.51
CA ARG A 295 5.06 5.32 11.53
C ARG A 295 4.51 5.58 12.93
N LYS A 296 3.59 6.54 13.08
CA LYS A 296 2.96 6.86 14.36
C LYS A 296 2.08 5.70 14.84
N GLU A 297 1.25 5.14 13.97
CA GLU A 297 0.41 3.97 14.28
C GLU A 297 1.25 2.77 14.69
N GLN A 298 2.34 2.49 13.98
CA GLN A 298 3.26 1.42 14.35
C GLN A 298 3.93 1.68 15.71
N PHE A 299 4.34 2.92 15.99
CA PHE A 299 4.91 3.29 17.28
C PHE A 299 3.91 3.12 18.44
N GLU A 300 2.66 3.52 18.27
CA GLU A 300 1.60 3.34 19.28
C GLU A 300 1.30 1.85 19.53
N LYS A 301 1.32 1.03 18.46
CA LYS A 301 1.19 -0.42 18.59
C LYS A 301 2.36 -1.03 19.35
N ASP A 302 3.60 -0.70 18.97
CA ASP A 302 4.81 -1.18 19.64
C ASP A 302 4.82 -0.74 21.11
N GLN A 303 4.32 0.47 21.41
CA GLN A 303 4.19 0.98 22.78
C GLN A 303 3.23 0.13 23.61
N ALA A 304 2.09 -0.28 23.06
CA ALA A 304 1.07 -1.07 23.74
C ALA A 304 1.49 -2.54 23.97
N GLU A 305 2.29 -3.10 23.07
CA GLU A 305 2.82 -4.47 23.17
C GLU A 305 4.11 -4.56 24.01
N SER A 306 4.74 -3.40 24.28
CA SER A 306 6.01 -3.33 24.98
C SER A 306 5.89 -3.54 26.49
N ILE A 307 6.95 -4.11 27.09
CA ILE A 307 7.10 -4.20 28.55
C ILE A 307 7.49 -2.86 29.21
N ASN A 308 7.82 -1.86 28.40
CA ASN A 308 8.16 -0.51 28.84
C ASN A 308 7.01 0.14 29.60
N VAL A 309 7.33 1.10 30.47
CA VAL A 309 6.35 1.90 31.22
C VAL A 309 6.33 3.29 30.64
N PHE A 310 5.17 3.80 30.24
CA PHE A 310 5.02 5.12 29.63
C PHE A 310 4.01 5.96 30.39
N GLU A 311 4.48 6.98 31.12
CA GLU A 311 3.66 7.99 31.81
C GLU A 311 2.55 7.43 32.73
N GLN A 312 2.76 6.22 33.25
CA GLN A 312 1.81 5.55 34.15
C GLN A 312 1.93 6.10 35.57
N ASP A 313 0.81 6.23 36.28
CA ASP A 313 0.83 6.72 37.65
C ASP A 313 1.58 5.74 38.56
N GLY A 314 2.37 6.27 39.48
CA GLY A 314 3.23 5.48 40.34
C GLY A 314 4.01 6.33 41.34
N PHE A 315 5.07 5.75 41.89
CA PHE A 315 5.95 6.47 42.81
C PHE A 315 7.38 5.94 42.76
N VAL A 316 8.32 6.78 43.17
CA VAL A 316 9.72 6.42 43.42
C VAL A 316 10.02 6.56 44.91
N ILE A 317 10.75 5.61 45.47
CA ILE A 317 11.39 5.68 46.78
C ILE A 317 12.90 5.76 46.53
N ASP A 318 13.52 6.86 46.98
CA ASP A 318 14.97 7.03 46.87
C ASP A 318 15.74 6.16 47.89
N LYS A 319 17.08 6.28 47.90
CA LYS A 319 17.95 5.49 48.76
C LYS A 319 17.76 5.83 50.24
N GLU A 320 17.37 7.07 50.51
CA GLU A 320 17.11 7.62 51.84
C GLU A 320 15.71 7.23 52.36
N GLY A 321 14.86 6.65 51.51
CA GLY A 321 13.51 6.20 51.85
C GLY A 321 12.41 7.23 51.58
N ASN A 322 12.72 8.36 50.93
CA ASN A 322 11.72 9.37 50.60
C ASN A 322 10.87 8.91 49.42
N LYS A 323 9.56 8.85 49.63
CA LYS A 323 8.57 8.52 48.60
C LYS A 323 8.13 9.78 47.86
N THR A 324 8.16 9.74 46.53
CA THR A 324 7.61 10.80 45.65
C THR A 324 6.65 10.18 44.64
N GLU A 325 5.41 10.66 44.60
CA GLU A 325 4.36 10.22 43.66
C GLU A 325 4.40 11.03 42.36
N GLY A 326 4.01 10.41 41.24
CA GLY A 326 3.97 11.04 39.93
C GLY A 326 3.84 10.04 38.79
N LYS A 327 4.09 10.49 37.57
CA LYS A 327 4.06 9.64 36.38
C LYS A 327 5.42 9.01 36.12
N ILE A 328 5.45 7.70 35.96
CA ILE A 328 6.63 6.88 35.75
C ILE A 328 6.80 6.60 34.26
N THR A 329 8.02 6.81 33.76
CA THR A 329 8.45 6.33 32.45
C THR A 329 9.74 5.53 32.62
N ALA A 330 9.73 4.27 32.21
CA ALA A 330 10.88 3.36 32.29
C ALA A 330 11.02 2.57 30.99
N TYR A 331 12.25 2.46 30.49
CA TYR A 331 12.55 1.74 29.27
C TYR A 331 13.38 0.51 29.58
N PHE A 332 12.87 -0.66 29.22
CA PHE A 332 13.49 -1.97 29.36
C PHE A 332 13.87 -2.58 28.01
N GLU A 333 13.19 -2.19 26.94
CA GLU A 333 13.50 -2.57 25.56
C GLU A 333 13.43 -1.38 24.61
N SER A 334 14.09 -1.52 23.46
CA SER A 334 14.05 -0.53 22.38
C SER A 334 12.81 -0.75 21.53
N ILE A 335 12.07 0.32 21.24
CA ILE A 335 10.94 0.29 20.30
C ILE A 335 11.24 1.20 19.11
N ALA A 336 10.86 0.77 17.90
CA ALA A 336 11.20 1.47 16.68
C ALA A 336 10.58 2.88 16.67
N GLY A 337 11.40 3.90 16.42
CA GLY A 337 10.95 5.29 16.40
C GLY A 337 10.95 6.00 17.76
N SER A 338 11.31 5.31 18.85
CA SER A 338 11.63 5.99 20.11
C SER A 338 12.98 6.71 20.04
N ASN A 339 13.08 7.87 20.70
CA ASN A 339 14.36 8.56 20.90
C ASN A 339 15.05 8.05 22.19
N ILE A 340 15.05 6.74 22.40
CA ILE A 340 15.69 6.12 23.56
C ILE A 340 17.13 5.78 23.19
N ASP A 341 18.05 6.23 24.04
CA ASP A 341 19.44 5.78 24.01
C ASP A 341 19.49 4.36 24.61
N ASP A 342 19.80 3.37 23.77
CA ASP A 342 19.88 1.96 24.16
C ASP A 342 20.81 1.73 25.38
N THR A 343 21.79 2.62 25.61
CA THR A 343 22.67 2.51 26.78
C THR A 343 21.96 2.75 28.11
N GLN A 344 20.78 3.37 28.09
CA GLN A 344 19.93 3.71 29.25
C GLN A 344 18.87 2.64 29.55
N LEU A 345 18.65 1.69 28.64
CA LEU A 345 17.70 0.60 28.84
C LEU A 345 18.00 -0.13 30.14
N LYS A 346 16.95 -0.35 30.95
CA LYS A 346 16.97 -0.99 32.27
C LYS A 346 17.78 -0.23 33.32
N LYS A 347 18.35 0.94 33.01
CA LYS A 347 19.24 1.69 33.91
C LYS A 347 18.65 2.99 34.39
N LEU A 348 17.57 3.47 33.78
CA LEU A 348 16.99 4.76 34.09
C LEU A 348 15.47 4.65 34.21
N VAL A 349 14.93 5.26 35.26
CA VAL A 349 13.50 5.58 35.37
C VAL A 349 13.33 7.09 35.49
N LYS A 350 12.34 7.63 34.80
CA LYS A 350 11.96 9.04 34.87
C LYS A 350 10.66 9.17 35.67
N LEU A 351 10.66 10.08 36.62
CA LEU A 351 9.49 10.49 37.38
C LEU A 351 9.12 11.91 36.95
N GLN A 352 7.90 12.06 36.47
CA GLN A 352 7.28 13.34 36.18
C GLN A 352 6.37 13.74 37.33
N THR A 353 6.60 14.94 37.88
CA THR A 353 5.85 15.52 38.99
C THR A 353 5.41 16.94 38.64
N THR A 354 4.48 17.49 39.41
CA THR A 354 4.09 18.90 39.32
C THR A 354 4.63 19.63 40.54
N ASN A 355 5.37 20.72 40.34
CA ASN A 355 5.86 21.52 41.46
C ASN A 355 4.77 22.43 42.05
N SER A 356 5.08 23.14 43.13
CA SER A 356 4.16 24.06 43.81
C SER A 356 3.66 25.23 42.93
N SER A 357 4.31 25.50 41.80
CA SER A 357 3.92 26.50 40.82
C SER A 357 3.11 25.93 39.65
N GLY A 358 2.70 24.66 39.69
CA GLY A 358 1.96 24.01 38.61
C GLY A 358 2.80 23.59 37.40
N LYS A 359 4.13 23.69 37.47
CA LYS A 359 5.04 23.34 36.37
C LYS A 359 5.45 21.87 36.45
N THR A 360 5.42 21.20 35.29
CA THR A 360 5.94 19.83 35.14
C THR A 360 7.46 19.78 35.36
N VAL A 361 7.91 18.89 36.23
CA VAL A 361 9.31 18.64 36.56
C VAL A 361 9.62 17.17 36.35
N TYR A 362 10.71 16.88 35.63
CA TYR A 362 11.21 15.53 35.42
C TYR A 362 12.44 15.27 36.30
N ARG A 363 12.43 14.16 37.02
CA ARG A 363 13.59 13.64 37.77
C ARG A 363 13.95 12.27 37.21
N SER A 364 15.24 12.03 37.03
CA SER A 364 15.72 10.73 36.54
C SER A 364 16.47 10.02 37.66
N TYR A 365 16.15 8.75 37.86
CA TYR A 365 16.79 7.88 38.84
C TYR A 365 17.54 6.79 38.10
N LYS A 366 18.85 6.68 38.38
CA LYS A 366 19.69 5.62 37.82
C LYS A 366 19.55 4.37 38.67
N SER A 367 19.60 3.19 38.07
CA SER A 367 19.65 1.91 38.79
C SER A 367 20.79 1.84 39.81
N SER A 368 21.88 2.58 39.58
CA SER A 368 23.00 2.71 40.53
C SER A 368 22.69 3.50 41.81
N SER A 369 21.58 4.25 41.85
CA SER A 369 21.10 4.90 43.08
C SER A 369 20.28 3.96 43.95
N GLU A 370 20.06 2.71 43.53
CA GLU A 370 19.27 1.70 44.26
C GLU A 370 17.82 2.13 44.53
N ALA A 371 17.34 3.15 43.80
CA ALA A 371 15.99 3.64 43.91
C ALA A 371 15.00 2.50 43.60
N LYS A 372 13.86 2.52 44.29
CA LYS A 372 12.72 1.64 44.04
C LYS A 372 11.64 2.46 43.35
N PHE A 373 10.95 1.90 42.38
CA PHE A 373 9.75 2.53 41.83
C PHE A 373 8.63 1.51 41.71
N CYS A 374 7.38 1.98 41.80
CA CYS A 374 6.21 1.13 41.62
C CYS A 374 5.24 1.80 40.66
N VAL A 375 4.56 0.96 39.88
CA VAL A 375 3.59 1.35 38.87
C VAL A 375 2.21 0.95 39.38
N ALA A 376 1.30 1.92 39.52
CA ALA A 376 0.01 1.73 40.17
C ALA A 376 -0.91 0.78 39.39
N GLU A 377 -0.94 0.91 38.06
CA GLU A 377 -1.83 0.13 37.18
C GLU A 377 -1.53 -1.38 37.24
N THR A 378 -0.25 -1.75 37.27
CA THR A 378 0.18 -3.16 37.31
C THR A 378 0.43 -3.67 38.73
N ASN A 379 0.46 -2.76 39.72
CA ASN A 379 0.92 -3.02 41.08
C ASN A 379 2.32 -3.68 41.16
N LYS A 380 3.15 -3.48 40.13
CA LYS A 380 4.52 -4.00 40.08
C LYS A 380 5.50 -2.96 40.63
N CYS A 381 6.48 -3.46 41.37
CA CYS A 381 7.59 -2.65 41.88
C CYS A 381 8.92 -3.14 41.32
N TYR A 382 9.85 -2.23 41.17
CA TYR A 382 11.17 -2.46 40.61
C TYR A 382 12.23 -1.81 41.49
N ARG A 383 13.42 -2.40 41.55
CA ARG A 383 14.57 -1.84 42.30
C ARG A 383 15.84 -1.89 41.47
N GLY A 384 16.63 -0.83 41.57
CA GLY A 384 17.99 -0.81 41.03
C GLY A 384 18.90 -1.73 41.84
N ILE A 385 19.50 -2.74 41.19
CA ILE A 385 20.45 -3.67 41.80
C ILE A 385 21.78 -3.71 41.04
N LYS A 386 22.87 -4.04 41.74
CA LYS A 386 24.16 -4.33 41.10
C LYS A 386 24.20 -5.77 40.60
N SER A 387 23.95 -5.98 39.31
CA SER A 387 24.18 -7.30 38.68
C SER A 387 25.68 -7.60 38.54
N PHE A 388 26.03 -8.72 37.90
CA PHE A 388 27.41 -9.06 37.61
C PHE A 388 28.10 -8.04 36.69
N VAL A 389 27.36 -7.50 35.70
CA VAL A 389 27.94 -6.67 34.62
C VAL A 389 27.63 -5.19 34.79
N ALA A 390 26.45 -4.84 35.31
CA ALA A 390 26.01 -3.45 35.44
C ALA A 390 24.93 -3.28 36.53
N TYR A 391 24.64 -2.04 36.90
CA TYR A 391 23.44 -1.75 37.66
C TYR A 391 22.22 -1.78 36.73
N ILE A 392 21.16 -2.49 37.11
CA ILE A 392 19.92 -2.61 36.34
C ILE A 392 18.71 -2.56 37.27
N TYR A 393 17.56 -2.13 36.76
CA TYR A 393 16.28 -2.33 37.42
C TYR A 393 15.81 -3.77 37.21
N VAL A 394 15.29 -4.37 38.29
CA VAL A 394 14.68 -5.70 38.31
C VAL A 394 13.31 -5.63 38.97
N GLU A 395 12.39 -6.49 38.58
CA GLU A 395 11.06 -6.62 39.21
C GLU A 395 11.23 -7.24 40.60
N ILE A 396 10.57 -6.67 41.60
CA ILE A 396 10.56 -7.16 42.98
C ILE A 396 9.45 -8.20 43.08
N LEU A 397 9.81 -9.46 43.33
CA LEU A 397 8.84 -10.53 43.61
C LEU A 397 8.52 -10.59 45.10
N ASP A 398 9.54 -10.43 45.95
CA ASP A 398 9.42 -10.44 47.39
C ASP A 398 10.62 -9.69 48.01
N GLU A 399 10.37 -8.90 49.05
CA GLU A 399 11.40 -8.05 49.68
C GLU A 399 11.20 -8.06 51.19
N SER A 400 12.19 -8.59 51.91
CA SER A 400 12.20 -8.68 53.37
C SER A 400 13.56 -8.30 53.95
N SER A 401 13.62 -8.17 55.28
CA SER A 401 14.85 -7.91 56.01
C SER A 401 15.85 -9.07 55.95
N GLU A 402 15.41 -10.29 55.66
CA GLU A 402 16.22 -11.51 55.70
C GLU A 402 16.74 -11.91 54.32
N ILE A 403 15.86 -11.88 53.33
CA ILE A 403 16.17 -12.21 51.94
C ILE A 403 15.18 -11.50 51.00
N SER A 404 15.68 -11.05 49.86
CA SER A 404 14.87 -10.46 48.79
C SER A 404 14.99 -11.27 47.52
N THR A 405 13.90 -11.37 46.76
CA THR A 405 13.77 -12.10 45.51
C THR A 405 13.36 -11.15 44.40
N TYR A 406 14.13 -11.16 43.31
CA TYR A 406 13.89 -10.32 42.16
C TYR A 406 13.82 -11.13 40.87
N LYS A 407 13.11 -10.63 39.87
CA LYS A 407 13.07 -11.17 38.52
C LYS A 407 13.70 -10.17 37.54
N SER A 408 14.55 -10.67 36.65
CA SER A 408 14.98 -9.89 35.49
C SER A 408 13.79 -9.52 34.61
N ILE A 409 13.84 -8.36 33.99
CA ILE A 409 12.70 -7.80 33.23
C ILE A 409 12.62 -8.42 31.83
N ASP A 410 13.77 -8.71 31.23
CA ASP A 410 13.92 -9.21 29.86
C ASP A 410 14.35 -10.68 29.79
N THR A 411 14.70 -11.27 30.93
CA THR A 411 15.09 -12.68 31.02
C THR A 411 14.28 -13.36 32.12
N ASN A 412 14.07 -14.67 32.02
CA ASN A 412 13.47 -15.46 33.11
C ASN A 412 14.47 -15.77 34.24
N ASN A 413 15.51 -14.93 34.40
CA ASN A 413 16.49 -15.10 35.45
C ASN A 413 16.00 -14.46 36.73
N PHE A 414 16.38 -15.05 37.86
CA PHE A 414 16.05 -14.56 39.18
C PHE A 414 17.30 -14.05 39.89
N TYR A 415 17.10 -13.17 40.87
CA TYR A 415 18.16 -12.75 41.78
C TYR A 415 17.69 -12.91 43.21
N ILE A 416 18.55 -13.44 44.07
CA ILE A 416 18.34 -13.45 45.51
C ILE A 416 19.38 -12.58 46.20
N SER A 417 18.98 -11.86 47.24
CA SER A 417 19.86 -10.97 47.99
C SER A 417 19.62 -11.08 49.48
N THR A 418 20.66 -11.37 50.25
CA THR A 418 20.64 -11.38 51.72
C THR A 418 21.41 -10.15 52.26
N PRO A 419 21.08 -9.62 53.45
CA PRO A 419 21.72 -8.41 54.01
C PRO A 419 23.25 -8.43 54.08
N GLY A 420 23.85 -9.60 54.31
CA GLY A 420 25.31 -9.76 54.40
C GLY A 420 26.05 -9.69 53.06
N ASN A 421 25.34 -9.71 51.93
CA ASN A 421 25.93 -9.83 50.60
C ASN A 421 25.78 -8.53 49.79
N LYS A 422 26.91 -7.91 49.42
CA LYS A 422 26.95 -6.66 48.63
C LYS A 422 26.41 -6.80 47.19
N LYS A 423 26.29 -8.02 46.68
CA LYS A 423 25.78 -8.32 45.34
C LYS A 423 24.73 -9.42 45.44
N PRO A 424 23.55 -9.24 44.81
CA PRO A 424 22.60 -10.33 44.64
C PRO A 424 23.22 -11.49 43.86
N LEU A 425 22.87 -12.73 44.23
CA LEU A 425 23.20 -13.91 43.45
C LEU A 425 22.18 -14.05 42.33
N ALA A 426 22.66 -14.17 41.10
CA ALA A 426 21.84 -14.48 39.95
C ALA A 426 21.64 -16.00 39.79
N ILE A 427 20.39 -16.39 39.54
CA ILE A 427 19.91 -17.76 39.41
C ILE A 427 19.29 -17.91 38.01
N TYR A 428 19.76 -18.92 37.25
CA TYR A 428 19.47 -19.03 35.81
C TYR A 428 18.90 -20.39 35.38
N ASN A 429 19.13 -21.46 36.16
CA ASN A 429 18.79 -22.86 35.82
C ASN A 429 19.19 -23.81 36.95
N ASN A 430 18.73 -25.06 36.87
CA ASN A 430 19.03 -26.14 37.80
C ASN A 430 20.38 -26.86 37.56
N LYS A 431 21.35 -26.25 36.88
CA LYS A 431 22.65 -26.91 36.67
C LYS A 431 23.40 -27.05 38.00
N PRO A 432 24.18 -28.13 38.19
CA PRO A 432 24.90 -28.38 39.45
C PRO A 432 25.72 -27.19 39.96
N LYS A 433 26.38 -26.47 39.04
CA LYS A 433 27.18 -25.27 39.37
C LYS A 433 26.32 -24.10 39.89
N THR A 434 25.09 -23.95 39.41
CA THR A 434 24.15 -22.93 39.90
C THR A 434 23.66 -23.32 41.28
N ILE A 435 23.29 -24.59 41.46
CA ILE A 435 22.88 -25.17 42.75
C ILE A 435 23.98 -24.96 43.81
N GLU A 436 25.22 -25.31 43.50
CA GLU A 436 26.36 -25.15 44.41
C GLU A 436 26.56 -23.69 44.84
N LYS A 437 26.46 -22.74 43.90
CA LYS A 437 26.51 -21.30 44.20
C LYS A 437 25.36 -20.84 45.10
N VAL A 438 24.15 -21.36 44.91
CA VAL A 438 23.01 -21.03 45.78
C VAL A 438 23.25 -21.56 47.20
N LYS A 439 23.74 -22.81 47.34
CA LYS A 439 24.13 -23.39 48.64
C LYS A 439 25.20 -22.55 49.34
N GLU A 440 26.26 -22.18 48.61
CA GLU A 440 27.36 -21.35 49.13
C GLU A 440 26.90 -19.94 49.52
N TYR A 441 25.97 -19.36 48.77
CA TYR A 441 25.47 -18.01 49.00
C TYR A 441 24.53 -17.94 50.21
N LEU A 442 23.62 -18.91 50.36
CA LEU A 442 22.66 -18.96 51.44
C LEU A 442 23.24 -19.50 52.75
N LYS A 443 24.25 -20.39 52.69
CA LYS A 443 24.90 -21.00 53.85
C LYS A 443 23.92 -21.59 54.87
N CYS A 444 22.85 -22.23 54.38
CA CYS A 444 21.82 -22.85 55.22
C CYS A 444 21.74 -24.36 54.99
N GLU A 445 22.06 -25.14 56.01
CA GLU A 445 22.04 -26.61 55.96
C GLU A 445 20.63 -27.16 55.65
N ALA A 446 19.59 -26.59 56.26
CA ALA A 446 18.21 -27.03 56.03
C ALA A 446 17.77 -26.96 54.55
N ILE A 447 18.30 -25.98 53.78
CA ILE A 447 18.02 -25.87 52.35
C ILE A 447 18.91 -26.81 51.53
N ASN A 448 20.13 -27.08 52.00
CA ASN A 448 21.10 -27.87 51.24
C ASN A 448 20.59 -29.29 50.94
N ASP A 449 19.82 -29.86 51.85
CA ASP A 449 19.27 -31.21 51.74
C ASP A 449 18.03 -31.25 50.82
N GLU A 450 17.29 -30.16 50.74
CA GLU A 450 16.05 -30.05 49.96
C GLU A 450 16.25 -29.44 48.57
N MET A 451 17.48 -29.06 48.21
CA MET A 451 17.77 -28.25 47.03
C MET A 451 17.29 -28.86 45.69
N SER A 452 17.14 -30.18 45.63
CA SER A 452 16.63 -30.90 44.45
C SER A 452 15.15 -30.63 44.15
N ARG A 453 14.38 -30.11 45.12
CA ARG A 453 12.94 -29.83 44.96
C ARG A 453 12.65 -28.51 44.25
N PHE A 454 13.62 -27.58 44.24
CA PHE A 454 13.42 -26.26 43.68
C PHE A 454 13.78 -26.23 42.20
N ASP A 455 12.83 -25.85 41.36
CA ASP A 455 13.04 -25.40 39.99
C ASP A 455 13.45 -23.91 39.97
N PHE A 456 14.59 -23.62 39.34
CA PHE A 456 15.17 -22.28 39.26
C PHE A 456 14.74 -21.52 37.99
N GLU A 457 13.93 -22.14 37.14
CA GLU A 457 13.30 -21.53 35.98
C GLU A 457 11.85 -21.10 36.30
N ASP A 458 11.28 -21.59 37.40
CA ASP A 458 9.94 -21.22 37.88
C ASP A 458 9.95 -20.21 39.03
N SER A 459 9.19 -19.12 38.86
CA SER A 459 9.11 -18.04 39.86
C SER A 459 8.51 -18.46 41.20
N LYS A 460 7.55 -19.40 41.21
CA LYS A 460 6.92 -19.84 42.46
C LYS A 460 7.89 -20.70 43.27
N SER A 461 8.63 -21.56 42.59
CA SER A 461 9.68 -22.37 43.19
C SER A 461 10.83 -21.53 43.75
N VAL A 462 11.27 -20.47 43.06
CA VAL A 462 12.28 -19.54 43.63
C VAL A 462 11.75 -18.78 44.85
N LEU A 463 10.48 -18.40 44.86
CA LEU A 463 9.83 -17.83 46.05
C LEU A 463 9.71 -18.84 47.19
N ASP A 464 9.44 -20.11 46.88
CA ASP A 464 9.40 -21.18 47.89
C ASP A 464 10.77 -21.44 48.52
N LEU A 465 11.84 -21.37 47.73
CA LEU A 465 13.22 -21.40 48.23
C LEU A 465 13.47 -20.27 49.23
N THR A 466 13.11 -19.02 48.90
CA THR A 466 13.36 -17.88 49.78
C THR A 466 12.45 -17.89 51.00
N ASN A 467 11.22 -18.39 50.90
CA ASN A 467 10.34 -18.62 52.06
C ASN A 467 10.87 -19.73 52.98
N THR A 468 11.37 -20.83 52.41
CA THR A 468 12.05 -21.89 53.18
C THR A 468 13.23 -21.29 53.95
N TYR A 469 14.03 -20.43 53.29
CA TYR A 469 15.14 -19.74 53.94
C TYR A 469 14.70 -18.91 55.15
N LYS A 470 13.66 -18.09 55.01
CA LYS A 470 13.14 -17.26 56.11
C LYS A 470 12.67 -18.10 57.30
N ASN A 471 12.15 -19.29 57.05
CA ASN A 471 11.56 -20.15 58.09
C ASN A 471 12.58 -21.05 58.78
N SER A 472 13.63 -21.47 58.08
CA SER A 472 14.51 -22.57 58.53
C SER A 472 15.96 -22.16 58.78
N CYS A 473 16.37 -20.95 58.42
CA CYS A 473 17.78 -20.54 58.39
C CYS A 473 18.09 -19.33 59.29
N LYS A 474 17.23 -19.06 60.29
CA LYS A 474 17.40 -17.96 61.25
C LYS A 474 18.54 -18.19 62.23
#